data_AF-A0A933SLX2-F1
#
_entry.id   AF-A0A933SLX2-F1
#
_cell.length_a   1.000
_cell.length_b   1.000
_cell.length_c   1.000
_cell.angle_alpha   90.00
_cell.angle_beta   90.00
_cell.angle_gamma   90.00
#
_symmetry.space_group_name_H-M   'P 1'
#
loop_
_entity.id
_entity.type
_entity.pdbx_description
1 polymer ?
#
loop_
_entity_poly.entity_id
_entity_poly.type
_entity_poly.pdbx_seq_one_letter_code
_entity_poly.pdbx_strand_id
1 'polypeptide(L)'
;TREIARRFNFLYNAKLVEPAPLLTDIPKLPGTDGRKMSKSYNNAIYLSDPIDVFENKVKNLITDHARVRRTDKGNPDVCTAFVFHKIYSLADDVSQIDKDCRMAAIGCTDCKKRLLEEMKLAMRPIWEKREVLLSDTKKVFDIAEHGSIKAKKIASETLSIVKEAMRI
;
A
#
# COMPACT_ATOMS: atom_id res chain seq x y z
N THR A 1 2.45 10.16 -20.21
CA THR A 1 2.62 11.53 -19.67
C THR A 1 3.92 12.19 -20.09
N ARG A 2 5.11 11.60 -19.87
CA ARG A 2 6.41 12.18 -20.31
C ARG A 2 6.46 12.49 -21.81
N GLU A 3 6.03 11.54 -22.63
CA GLU A 3 5.99 11.70 -24.09
C GLU A 3 5.04 12.84 -24.52
N ILE A 4 3.89 12.98 -23.84
CA ILE A 4 2.95 14.08 -24.08
C ILE A 4 3.59 15.42 -23.73
N ALA A 5 4.27 15.54 -22.58
CA ALA A 5 4.97 16.76 -22.18
C ALA A 5 6.08 17.14 -23.17
N ARG A 6 6.90 16.17 -23.61
CA ARG A 6 7.93 16.37 -24.64
C ARG A 6 7.35 16.86 -25.95
N ARG A 7 6.31 16.17 -26.42
CA ARG A 7 5.67 16.50 -27.69
C ARG A 7 5.03 17.88 -27.64
N PHE A 8 4.38 18.24 -26.53
CA PHE A 8 3.82 19.58 -26.34
C PHE A 8 4.92 20.66 -26.35
N ASN A 9 6.00 20.44 -25.60
CA ASN A 9 7.14 21.35 -25.55
C ASN A 9 7.78 21.52 -26.94
N PHE A 10 7.91 20.45 -27.71
CA PHE A 10 8.42 20.49 -29.08
C PHE A 10 7.50 21.25 -30.04
N LEU A 11 6.18 20.98 -30.00
CA LEU A 11 5.22 21.59 -30.95
C LEU A 11 4.97 23.06 -30.68
N TYR A 12 4.88 23.47 -29.41
CA TYR A 12 4.48 24.82 -29.02
C TYR A 12 5.63 25.65 -28.43
N ASN A 13 6.87 25.15 -28.49
CA ASN A 13 8.06 25.75 -27.87
C ASN A 13 7.85 26.09 -26.38
N ALA A 14 7.10 25.24 -25.68
CA ALA A 14 6.74 25.40 -24.28
C ALA A 14 7.73 24.71 -23.33
N LYS A 15 7.57 24.93 -22.03
CA LYS A 15 8.43 24.36 -20.97
C LYS A 15 7.63 23.67 -19.86
N LEU A 16 6.75 22.73 -20.23
CA LEU A 16 6.12 21.85 -19.26
C LEU A 16 7.15 20.90 -18.65
N VAL A 17 7.01 20.64 -17.35
CA VAL A 17 7.91 19.75 -16.60
C VAL A 17 7.67 18.30 -17.02
N GLU A 18 8.74 17.57 -17.33
CA GLU A 18 8.68 16.13 -17.53
C GLU A 18 8.64 15.40 -16.18
N PRO A 19 7.58 14.64 -15.87
CA PRO A 19 7.52 13.93 -14.60
C PRO A 19 8.51 12.77 -14.56
N ALA A 20 9.31 12.68 -13.50
CA ALA A 20 10.15 11.52 -13.20
C ALA A 20 9.32 10.44 -12.48
N PRO A 21 9.58 9.14 -12.74
CA PRO A 21 8.94 8.07 -11.97
C PRO A 21 9.51 7.99 -10.56
N LEU A 22 8.66 7.70 -9.58
CA LEU A 22 9.07 7.29 -8.24
C LEU A 22 8.75 5.79 -8.09
N LEU A 23 9.81 4.96 -8.05
CA LEU A 23 9.68 3.50 -8.01
C LEU A 23 9.64 3.00 -6.56
N THR A 24 8.96 1.88 -6.32
CA THR A 24 8.86 1.23 -5.00
C THR A 24 9.34 -0.21 -5.09
N ASP A 25 9.94 -0.71 -4.00
CA ASP A 25 10.43 -2.09 -3.93
C ASP A 25 9.29 -3.12 -3.91
N ILE A 26 8.12 -2.70 -3.43
CA ILE A 26 6.91 -3.52 -3.35
C ILE A 26 5.84 -2.87 -4.24
N PRO A 27 5.74 -3.27 -5.52
CA PRO A 27 4.82 -2.65 -6.46
C PRO A 27 3.38 -3.15 -6.28
N LYS A 28 3.19 -4.31 -5.63
CA LYS A 28 1.90 -4.98 -5.53
C LYS A 28 1.77 -5.74 -4.21
N LEU A 29 0.72 -5.40 -3.46
CA LEU A 29 0.31 -6.16 -2.29
C LEU A 29 -0.66 -7.29 -2.67
N PRO A 30 -0.42 -8.52 -2.20
CA PRO A 30 -1.38 -9.59 -2.35
C PRO A 30 -2.51 -9.45 -1.32
N GLY A 31 -3.72 -9.87 -1.69
CA GLY A 31 -4.87 -9.95 -0.80
C GLY A 31 -4.83 -11.21 0.07
N THR A 32 -5.88 -11.41 0.85
CA THR A 32 -6.02 -12.58 1.75
C THR A 32 -5.92 -13.92 1.02
N ASP A 33 -6.23 -13.93 -0.29
CA ASP A 33 -6.24 -15.09 -1.18
C ASP A 33 -4.98 -15.22 -2.08
N GLY A 34 -3.95 -14.39 -1.86
CA GLY A 34 -2.72 -14.38 -2.67
C GLY A 34 -2.83 -13.68 -4.03
N ARG A 35 -4.05 -13.33 -4.50
CA ARG A 35 -4.24 -12.52 -5.72
C ARG A 35 -3.94 -11.05 -5.44
N LYS A 36 -4.02 -10.17 -6.45
CA LYS A 36 -3.93 -8.71 -6.22
C LYS A 36 -4.93 -8.31 -5.14
N MET A 37 -4.48 -7.58 -4.11
CA MET A 37 -5.41 -7.01 -3.15
C MET A 37 -6.35 -6.03 -3.86
N SER A 38 -7.65 -6.27 -3.76
CA SER A 38 -8.68 -5.47 -4.41
C SER A 38 -9.99 -5.52 -3.64
N LYS A 39 -10.68 -4.38 -3.54
CA LYS A 39 -12.05 -4.32 -3.03
C LYS A 39 -12.99 -5.22 -3.83
N SER A 40 -12.87 -5.25 -5.15
CA SER A 40 -13.73 -6.05 -6.03
C SER A 40 -13.56 -7.55 -5.89
N TYR A 41 -12.39 -8.01 -5.42
CA TYR A 41 -12.13 -9.43 -5.18
C TYR A 41 -12.51 -9.87 -3.77
N ASN A 42 -12.98 -8.93 -2.94
CA ASN A 42 -13.30 -9.14 -1.54
C ASN A 42 -12.15 -9.80 -0.75
N ASN A 43 -10.91 -9.48 -1.11
CA ASN A 43 -9.69 -10.04 -0.52
C ASN A 43 -8.83 -8.96 0.17
N ALA A 44 -9.41 -7.77 0.41
CA ALA A 44 -8.69 -6.62 0.96
C ALA A 44 -8.73 -6.58 2.50
N ILE A 45 -7.60 -6.19 3.08
CA ILE A 45 -7.48 -5.79 4.48
C ILE A 45 -7.60 -4.26 4.49
N TYR A 46 -8.70 -3.73 5.03
CA TYR A 46 -8.97 -2.30 5.03
C TYR A 46 -8.35 -1.63 6.24
N LEU A 47 -7.86 -0.40 6.06
CA LEU A 47 -7.40 0.44 7.16
C LEU A 47 -8.54 0.79 8.15
N SER A 48 -9.79 0.62 7.72
CA SER A 48 -11.00 0.86 8.51
C SER A 48 -11.65 -0.43 9.04
N ASP A 49 -11.03 -1.59 8.85
CA ASP A 49 -11.58 -2.83 9.39
C ASP A 49 -11.63 -2.75 10.93
N PRO A 50 -12.72 -3.20 11.57
CA PRO A 50 -12.74 -3.49 13.00
C PRO A 50 -11.63 -4.46 13.38
N ILE A 51 -11.15 -4.38 14.62
CA ILE A 51 -9.98 -5.16 15.06
C ILE A 51 -10.19 -6.67 14.88
N ASP A 52 -11.37 -7.19 15.19
CA ASP A 52 -11.73 -8.60 15.04
C ASP A 52 -11.73 -9.05 13.57
N VAL A 53 -12.28 -8.21 12.67
CA VAL A 53 -12.29 -8.46 11.22
C VAL A 53 -10.85 -8.43 10.67
N PHE A 54 -10.06 -7.44 11.08
CA PHE A 54 -8.67 -7.31 10.71
C PHE A 54 -7.85 -8.55 11.13
N GLU A 55 -7.97 -8.95 12.40
CA GLU A 55 -7.29 -10.14 12.93
C GLU A 55 -7.68 -11.40 12.16
N ASN A 56 -8.98 -11.58 11.90
CA ASN A 56 -9.48 -12.74 11.16
C ASN A 56 -8.95 -12.77 9.73
N LYS A 57 -8.86 -11.63 9.05
CA LYS A 57 -8.28 -11.55 7.70
C LYS A 57 -6.79 -11.92 7.69
N VAL A 58 -6.00 -11.43 8.65
CA VAL A 58 -4.56 -11.76 8.74
C VAL A 58 -4.35 -13.24 9.09
N LYS A 59 -5.13 -13.79 10.04
CA LYS A 59 -5.08 -15.21 10.40
C LYS A 59 -5.39 -16.12 9.21
N ASN A 60 -6.30 -15.70 8.33
CA ASN A 60 -6.74 -16.45 7.15
C ASN A 60 -5.93 -16.17 5.86
N LEU A 61 -4.83 -15.42 5.92
CA LEU A 61 -3.94 -15.22 4.77
C LEU A 61 -3.51 -16.57 4.16
N ILE A 62 -3.66 -16.75 2.85
CA ILE A 62 -3.13 -17.93 2.18
C ILE A 62 -1.60 -17.94 2.30
N THR A 63 -1.04 -19.07 2.73
CA THR A 63 0.41 -19.28 2.80
C THR A 63 0.87 -20.18 1.65
N ASP A 64 2.04 -20.78 1.77
CA ASP A 64 2.51 -21.80 0.84
C ASP A 64 1.57 -23.03 0.84
N HIS A 65 0.98 -23.32 -0.32
CA HIS A 65 0.08 -24.47 -0.52
C HIS A 65 0.80 -25.82 -0.38
N ALA A 66 2.12 -25.88 -0.64
CA ALA A 66 2.91 -27.10 -0.50
C ALA A 66 3.16 -27.45 0.97
N ARG A 67 3.01 -26.48 1.88
CA ARG A 67 3.25 -26.66 3.32
C ARG A 67 1.96 -27.10 4.03
N VAL A 68 1.70 -28.41 4.02
CA VAL A 68 0.47 -28.98 4.61
C VAL A 68 0.60 -29.16 6.13
N ARG A 69 1.76 -29.60 6.62
CA ARG A 69 2.01 -29.85 8.04
C ARG A 69 3.01 -28.85 8.61
N ARG A 70 2.98 -28.65 9.93
CA ARG A 70 3.92 -27.77 10.65
C ARG A 70 5.39 -28.17 10.39
N THR A 71 5.65 -29.46 10.33
CA THR A 71 6.97 -30.06 10.12
C THR A 71 7.46 -29.99 8.68
N ASP A 72 6.59 -29.63 7.73
CA ASP A 72 6.98 -29.48 6.34
C ASP A 72 7.71 -28.14 6.18
N LYS A 73 8.79 -28.16 5.40
CA LYS A 73 9.54 -26.95 5.05
C LYS A 73 8.66 -26.06 4.19
N GLY A 74 8.60 -24.77 4.53
CA GLY A 74 7.87 -23.79 3.74
C GLY A 74 8.74 -23.04 2.75
N ASN A 75 8.09 -22.39 1.79
CA ASN A 75 8.73 -21.45 0.88
C ASN A 75 8.20 -20.02 1.12
N PRO A 76 8.99 -19.14 1.79
CA PRO A 76 8.65 -17.74 1.98
C PRO A 76 8.41 -16.95 0.68
N ASP A 77 9.05 -17.35 -0.42
CA ASP A 77 8.99 -16.62 -1.70
C ASP A 77 7.61 -16.67 -2.37
N VAL A 78 6.80 -17.67 -2.03
CA VAL A 78 5.41 -17.84 -2.53
C VAL A 78 4.37 -17.56 -1.44
N CYS A 79 4.80 -17.20 -0.24
CA CYS A 79 3.92 -17.04 0.92
C CYS A 79 3.39 -15.60 1.02
N THR A 80 2.07 -15.43 0.94
CA THR A 80 1.42 -14.12 1.11
C THR A 80 1.79 -13.46 2.44
N ALA A 81 1.78 -14.21 3.54
CA ALA A 81 2.10 -13.68 4.87
C ALA A 81 3.54 -13.14 4.95
N PHE A 82 4.48 -13.75 4.22
CA PHE A 82 5.87 -13.28 4.21
C PHE A 82 6.03 -11.95 3.46
N VAL A 83 5.20 -11.68 2.44
CA VAL A 83 5.16 -10.36 1.79
C VAL A 83 4.78 -9.26 2.79
N PHE A 84 3.83 -9.53 3.69
CA PHE A 84 3.46 -8.59 4.74
C PHE A 84 4.57 -8.42 5.80
N HIS A 85 5.29 -9.49 6.16
CA HIS A 85 6.45 -9.37 7.05
C HIS A 85 7.51 -8.40 6.49
N LYS A 86 7.79 -8.43 5.18
CA LYS A 86 8.72 -7.50 4.54
C LYS A 86 8.32 -6.02 4.64
N ILE A 87 7.05 -5.73 4.98
CA ILE A 87 6.51 -4.37 5.09
C ILE A 87 6.41 -3.94 6.55
N TYR A 88 5.94 -4.82 7.42
CA TYR A 88 5.53 -4.48 8.78
C TYR A 88 6.52 -4.92 9.85
N SER A 89 7.30 -5.98 9.62
CA SER A 89 8.22 -6.52 10.61
C SER A 89 9.61 -5.90 10.49
N LEU A 90 10.38 -5.96 11.57
CA LEU A 90 11.78 -5.52 11.60
C LEU A 90 12.64 -6.40 10.69
N ALA A 91 13.73 -5.84 10.14
CA ALA A 91 14.60 -6.53 9.18
C ALA A 91 15.21 -7.83 9.75
N ASP A 92 15.56 -7.83 11.04
CA ASP A 92 16.08 -9.02 11.71
C ASP A 92 15.01 -10.10 11.86
N ASP A 93 13.76 -9.72 12.19
CA ASP A 93 12.64 -10.64 12.27
C ASP A 93 12.31 -11.25 10.90
N VAL A 94 12.33 -10.45 9.83
CA VAL A 94 12.12 -10.95 8.47
C VAL A 94 13.16 -12.01 8.11
N SER A 95 14.43 -11.75 8.42
CA SER A 95 15.55 -12.67 8.16
C SER A 95 15.42 -13.95 8.98
N GLN A 96 14.99 -13.85 10.24
CA GLN A 96 14.77 -14.99 11.11
C GLN A 96 13.58 -15.84 10.65
N ILE A 97 12.46 -15.20 10.30
CA ILE A 97 11.24 -15.87 9.82
C ILE A 97 11.50 -16.61 8.51
N ASP A 98 12.29 -16.04 7.59
CA ASP A 98 12.67 -16.73 6.35
C ASP A 98 13.39 -18.04 6.65
N LYS A 99 14.43 -17.99 7.51
CA LYS A 99 15.21 -19.16 7.95
C LYS A 99 14.32 -20.19 8.63
N ASP A 100 13.54 -19.77 9.63
CA ASP A 100 12.69 -20.66 10.42
C ASP A 100 11.60 -21.32 9.58
N CYS A 101 11.05 -20.62 8.58
CA CYS A 101 10.06 -21.17 7.66
C CYS A 101 10.67 -22.25 6.77
N ARG A 102 11.86 -21.99 6.18
CA ARG A 102 12.58 -22.94 5.32
C ARG A 102 13.08 -24.17 6.09
N MET A 103 13.33 -24.04 7.39
CA MET A 103 13.75 -25.12 8.28
C MET A 103 12.59 -25.82 9.00
N ALA A 104 11.35 -25.40 8.78
CA ALA A 104 10.17 -25.86 9.52
C ALA A 104 10.25 -25.65 11.05
N ALA A 105 11.05 -24.69 11.51
CA ALA A 105 11.20 -24.33 12.93
C ALA A 105 10.00 -23.53 13.47
N ILE A 106 9.27 -22.80 12.60
CA ILE A 106 8.07 -22.04 12.94
C ILE A 106 6.85 -22.49 12.12
N GLY A 107 5.70 -22.72 12.75
CA GLY A 107 4.45 -23.03 12.04
C GLY A 107 3.78 -21.79 11.43
N CYS A 108 2.98 -21.96 10.36
CA CYS A 108 2.27 -20.86 9.71
C CYS A 108 1.38 -20.06 10.67
N THR A 109 0.70 -20.74 11.60
CA THR A 109 -0.15 -20.09 12.61
C THR A 109 0.65 -19.18 13.53
N ASP A 110 1.80 -19.64 14.01
CA ASP A 110 2.64 -18.86 14.93
C ASP A 110 3.34 -17.71 14.19
N CYS A 111 3.76 -17.94 12.94
CA CYS A 111 4.28 -16.90 12.05
C CYS A 111 3.26 -15.77 11.85
N LYS A 112 2.00 -16.11 11.54
CA LYS A 112 0.92 -15.12 11.38
C LYS A 112 0.57 -14.39 12.67
N LYS A 113 0.69 -15.03 13.83
CA LYS A 113 0.52 -14.35 15.12
C LYS A 113 1.58 -13.27 15.30
N ARG A 114 2.85 -13.56 15.01
CA ARG A 114 3.92 -12.55 15.02
C ARG A 114 3.63 -11.41 14.05
N LEU A 115 3.22 -11.74 12.83
CA LEU A 115 2.83 -10.74 11.83
C LEU A 115 1.72 -9.82 12.35
N LEU A 116 0.70 -10.42 12.96
CA LEU A 116 -0.48 -9.71 13.40
C LEU A 116 -0.13 -8.64 14.45
N GLU A 117 0.76 -8.94 15.38
CA GLU A 117 1.19 -7.99 16.40
C GLU A 117 1.96 -6.81 15.79
N GLU A 118 2.89 -7.06 14.87
CA GLU A 118 3.60 -5.99 14.15
C GLU A 118 2.65 -5.13 13.32
N MET A 119 1.70 -5.75 12.61
CA MET A 119 0.73 -5.00 11.84
C MET A 119 -0.19 -4.16 12.76
N LYS A 120 -0.59 -4.66 13.93
CA LYS A 120 -1.37 -3.87 14.90
C LYS A 120 -0.60 -2.65 15.39
N LEU A 121 0.69 -2.79 15.68
CA LEU A 121 1.54 -1.67 16.09
C LEU A 121 1.60 -0.59 15.01
N ALA A 122 1.78 -0.99 13.75
CA ALA A 122 1.79 -0.08 12.61
C ALA A 122 0.40 0.55 12.34
N MET A 123 -0.68 -0.20 12.58
CA MET A 123 -2.04 0.25 12.31
C MET A 123 -2.63 1.16 13.39
N ARG A 124 -2.21 1.00 14.65
CA ARG A 124 -2.71 1.78 15.80
C ARG A 124 -2.74 3.31 15.55
N PRO A 125 -1.65 3.97 15.11
CA PRO A 125 -1.70 5.42 14.86
C PRO A 125 -2.65 5.82 13.72
N ILE A 126 -2.91 4.92 12.77
CA ILE A 126 -3.86 5.17 11.67
C ILE A 126 -5.30 5.08 12.21
N TRP A 127 -5.60 4.08 13.04
CA TRP A 127 -6.90 3.92 13.67
C TRP A 127 -7.24 5.10 14.59
N GLU A 128 -6.32 5.48 15.48
CA GLU A 128 -6.47 6.63 16.37
C GLU A 128 -6.73 7.93 15.57
N LYS A 129 -5.93 8.18 14.53
CA LYS A 129 -6.11 9.36 13.68
C LYS A 129 -7.44 9.33 12.93
N ARG A 130 -7.88 8.16 12.48
CA ARG A 130 -9.17 8.00 11.80
C ARG A 130 -10.33 8.29 12.75
N GLU A 131 -10.29 7.80 13.98
CA GLU A 131 -11.33 8.09 14.98
C GLU A 131 -11.45 9.59 15.26
N VAL A 132 -10.32 10.27 15.45
CA VAL A 132 -10.31 11.74 15.60
C VAL A 132 -10.95 12.43 14.40
N LEU A 133 -10.61 12.04 13.18
CA LEU A 133 -11.19 12.62 11.96
C LEU A 133 -12.67 12.29 11.77
N LEU A 134 -13.17 11.19 12.31
CA LEU A 134 -14.60 10.85 12.26
C LEU A 134 -15.42 11.61 13.29
N SER A 135 -14.81 12.03 14.41
CA SER A 135 -15.46 12.87 15.41
C SER A 135 -15.74 14.29 14.90
N ASP A 136 -14.98 14.75 13.90
CA ASP A 136 -15.15 16.03 13.22
C ASP A 136 -15.03 15.84 11.69
N THR A 137 -16.13 15.43 11.07
CA THR A 137 -16.18 15.22 9.61
C THR A 137 -16.01 16.51 8.83
N LYS A 138 -16.36 17.67 9.40
CA LYS A 138 -16.17 18.97 8.76
C LYS A 138 -14.70 19.22 8.46
N LYS A 139 -13.81 18.90 9.40
CA LYS A 139 -12.36 18.98 9.20
C LYS A 139 -11.86 18.19 7.98
N VAL A 140 -12.47 17.04 7.67
CA VAL A 140 -12.12 16.25 6.48
C VAL A 140 -12.48 16.99 5.20
N PHE A 141 -13.68 17.58 5.16
CA PHE A 141 -14.11 18.40 4.02
C PHE A 141 -13.27 19.66 3.86
N ASP A 142 -12.96 20.35 4.96
CA ASP A 142 -12.10 21.53 4.95
C ASP A 142 -10.72 21.17 4.36
N ILE A 143 -10.09 20.08 4.80
CA ILE A 143 -8.81 19.61 4.24
C ILE A 143 -8.91 19.40 2.72
N ALA A 144 -9.98 18.75 2.24
CA ALA A 144 -10.20 18.50 0.82
C ALA A 144 -10.41 19.81 0.03
N GLU A 145 -11.18 20.75 0.58
CA GLU A 145 -11.46 22.04 -0.02
C GLU A 145 -10.18 22.90 -0.13
N HIS A 146 -9.43 23.02 0.96
CA HIS A 146 -8.14 23.72 0.98
C HIS A 146 -7.15 23.13 -0.04
N GLY A 147 -7.10 21.79 -0.15
CA GLY A 147 -6.30 21.10 -1.16
C GLY A 147 -6.75 21.42 -2.58
N SER A 148 -8.06 21.43 -2.82
CA SER A 148 -8.66 21.78 -4.12
C SER A 148 -8.34 23.22 -4.53
N ILE A 149 -8.45 24.18 -3.61
CA ILE A 149 -8.10 25.59 -3.87
C ILE A 149 -6.63 25.73 -4.27
N LYS A 150 -5.72 25.08 -3.52
CA LYS A 150 -4.28 25.09 -3.80
C LYS A 150 -3.98 24.46 -5.18
N ALA A 151 -4.58 23.31 -5.47
CA ALA A 151 -4.41 22.62 -6.74
C ALA A 151 -4.96 23.44 -7.91
N LYS A 152 -6.14 24.07 -7.74
CA LYS A 152 -6.77 24.92 -8.76
C LYS A 152 -5.88 26.11 -9.12
N LYS A 153 -5.27 26.77 -8.14
CA LYS A 153 -4.35 27.89 -8.39
C LYS A 153 -3.19 27.46 -9.31
N ILE A 154 -2.50 26.37 -8.96
CA ILE A 154 -1.36 25.83 -9.74
C ILE A 154 -1.82 25.38 -11.13
N ALA A 155 -2.98 24.72 -11.22
CA ALA A 155 -3.54 24.27 -12.48
C ALA A 155 -3.92 25.45 -13.40
N SER A 156 -4.49 26.52 -12.84
CA SER A 156 -4.82 27.73 -13.60
C SER A 156 -3.57 28.46 -14.10
N GLU A 157 -2.52 28.56 -13.29
CA GLU A 157 -1.22 29.11 -13.71
C GLU A 157 -0.63 28.28 -14.86
N THR A 158 -0.63 26.95 -14.72
CA THR A 158 -0.17 26.02 -15.76
C THR A 158 -1.00 26.15 -17.04
N LEU A 159 -2.32 26.26 -16.92
CA LEU A 159 -3.22 26.39 -18.06
C LEU A 159 -3.00 27.71 -18.80
N SER A 160 -2.68 28.80 -18.08
CA SER A 160 -2.32 30.07 -18.72
C SER A 160 -1.08 29.93 -19.60
N ILE A 161 -0.03 29.27 -19.10
CA ILE A 161 1.20 28.98 -19.86
C ILE A 161 0.89 28.14 -21.11
N VAL A 162 0.03 27.12 -20.97
CA VAL A 162 -0.40 26.26 -22.09
C VAL A 162 -1.15 27.08 -23.13
N LYS A 163 -2.12 27.90 -22.72
CA LYS A 163 -2.92 28.74 -23.63
C LYS A 163 -2.07 29.76 -24.38
N GLU A 164 -1.17 30.43 -23.67
CA GLU A 164 -0.21 31.37 -24.26
C GLU A 164 0.69 30.69 -25.31
N ALA A 165 1.25 29.52 -24.99
CA ALA A 165 2.07 28.75 -25.92
C ALA A 165 1.28 28.28 -27.16
N MET A 166 0.00 27.97 -26.98
CA MET A 166 -0.92 27.60 -28.06
C MET A 166 -1.51 28.80 -28.81
N ARG A 167 -1.29 30.04 -28.32
CA ARG A 167 -1.83 31.30 -28.84
C ARG A 167 -3.37 31.35 -28.85
N ILE A 168 -4.00 30.94 -27.75
CA ILE A 168 -5.46 30.97 -27.52
C ILE A 168 -5.85 31.62 -26.20
#